data_AF-A0A3D2YY17-F1
#
_entry.id   AF-A0A3D2YY17-F1
#
_cell.length_a   1.000
_cell.length_b   1.000
_cell.length_c   1.000
_cell.angle_alpha   90.00
_cell.angle_beta   90.00
_cell.angle_gamma   90.00
#
_symmetry.space_group_name_H-M   'P 1'
#
loop_
_entity.id
_entity.type
_entity.pdbx_description
1 polymer ?
#
loop_
_entity_poly.entity_id
_entity_poly.type
_entity_poly.pdbx_seq_one_letter_code
_entity_poly.pdbx_strand_id
1 'polypeptide(L)' 'MTAEPRVLIIERAPYDGDPWSSDLAFPGGRLEPDDADARAAAERETLEEVGLDLSAARLLGRLDDRAA' A
#
# COMPACT_ATOMS: atom_id res chain seq x y z
N MET A 1 -23.01 14.22 11.19
CA MET A 1 -22.35 14.18 9.86
C MET A 1 -21.69 12.82 9.72
N THR A 2 -22.21 11.95 8.86
CA THR A 2 -21.50 10.72 8.51
C THR A 2 -20.41 11.08 7.51
N ALA A 3 -19.15 10.83 7.85
CA ALA A 3 -18.07 11.01 6.88
C ALA A 3 -18.27 10.00 5.74
N GLU A 4 -18.25 10.48 4.50
CA GLU A 4 -18.24 9.60 3.34
C GLU A 4 -16.93 8.80 3.31
N PRO A 5 -16.98 7.50 2.95
CA PRO A 5 -15.77 6.71 2.79
C PRO A 5 -14.84 7.35 1.75
N ARG A 6 -13.54 7.38 2.07
CA ARG A 6 -12.49 7.85 1.16
C ARG A 6 -11.41 6.80 1.06
N VAL A 7 -10.70 6.83 -0.06
CA VAL A 7 -9.61 5.91 -0.39
C VAL A 7 -8.36 6.72 -0.63
N LEU A 8 -7.24 6.27 -0.07
CA LEU A 8 -5.92 6.84 -0.32
C LEU A 8 -5.31 6.17 -1.55
N ILE A 9 -4.82 6.97 -2.48
CA ILE A 9 -4.09 6.58 -3.69
C ILE A 9 -2.82 7.42 -3.74
N ILE A 10 -1.72 6.84 -4.22
CA ILE A 10 -0.46 7.52 -4.46
C ILE A 10 -0.18 7.62 -5.96
N GLU A 11 0.61 8.61 -6.34
CA GLU A 11 1.28 8.65 -7.64
C GLU A 11 2.70 8.12 -7.45
N ARG A 12 3.08 7.09 -8.21
CA ARG A 12 4.41 6.49 -8.10
C ARG A 12 5.48 7.48 -8.54
N ALA A 13 6.59 7.52 -7.80
CA ALA A 13 7.72 8.39 -8.14
C ALA A 13 8.26 8.04 -9.53
N PRO A 14 8.66 9.04 -10.35
CA PRO A 14 9.26 8.78 -11.64
C PRO A 14 10.62 8.11 -11.48
N TYR A 15 10.85 7.01 -12.18
CA TYR A 15 12.13 6.29 -12.18
C TYR A 15 12.51 5.85 -13.59
N ASP A 16 13.70 6.25 -14.05
CA ASP A 16 14.18 5.90 -15.38
C ASP A 16 14.32 4.37 -15.54
N GLY A 17 13.49 3.80 -16.42
CA GLY A 17 13.43 2.36 -16.68
C GLY A 17 12.36 1.60 -15.89
N ASP A 18 11.57 2.27 -15.05
CA ASP A 18 10.36 1.69 -14.46
C ASP A 18 9.15 1.93 -15.39
N PRO A 19 8.53 0.87 -15.98
CA PRO A 19 7.37 1.00 -16.85
C PRO A 19 6.12 1.54 -16.14
N TRP A 20 6.11 1.61 -14.80
CA TRP A 20 5.00 2.10 -13.98
C TRP A 20 5.27 3.47 -13.34
N SER A 21 6.22 4.24 -13.89
CA SER A 21 6.49 5.61 -13.46
C SER A 21 5.25 6.49 -13.60
N SER A 22 4.90 7.27 -12.56
CA SER A 22 3.72 8.15 -12.50
C SER A 22 2.36 7.46 -12.54
N ASP A 23 2.29 6.13 -12.42
CA ASP A 23 1.01 5.43 -12.31
C ASP A 23 0.33 5.69 -10.95
N LEU A 24 -1.00 5.71 -10.96
CA LEU A 24 -1.81 5.72 -9.74
C LEU A 24 -1.85 4.31 -9.13
N ALA A 25 -1.57 4.22 -7.82
CA ALA A 25 -1.51 2.96 -7.10
C ALA A 25 -2.04 3.10 -5.66
N PHE A 26 -2.31 1.96 -5.00
CA PHE A 26 -2.35 1.94 -3.54
C PHE A 26 -0.92 2.02 -2.99
N PRO A 27 -0.71 2.58 -1.78
CA PRO A 27 0.54 2.40 -1.07
C PRO A 27 0.85 0.91 -0.94
N GLY A 28 2.12 0.54 -1.14
CA GLY A 28 2.53 -0.86 -1.07
C GLY A 28 3.73 -1.19 -1.94
N GLY A 29 4.29 -2.36 -1.67
CA GLY A 29 5.53 -2.80 -2.30
C GLY A 29 5.71 -4.30 -2.24
N ARG A 30 6.98 -4.71 -2.32
CA ARG A 30 7.36 -6.13 -2.37
C ARG A 30 7.34 -6.71 -0.96
N LEU A 31 6.90 -7.97 -0.84
CA LEU A 31 7.10 -8.76 0.37
C LEU A 31 8.59 -9.03 0.56
N GLU A 32 9.15 -8.60 1.68
CA GLU A 32 10.55 -8.83 2.04
C GLU A 32 10.74 -10.08 2.92
N PRO A 33 11.96 -10.65 3.01
CA PRO A 33 12.22 -11.84 3.83
C PRO A 33 11.91 -11.66 5.32
N ASP A 34 12.01 -10.42 5.82
CA ASP A 34 11.78 -10.08 7.24
C ASP A 34 10.31 -9.75 7.54
N ASP A 35 9.47 -9.61 6.51
CA ASP A 35 8.03 -9.43 6.70
C ASP A 35 7.38 -10.75 7.12
N ALA A 36 6.61 -10.71 8.21
CA ALA A 36 5.91 -11.89 8.72
C ALA A 36 4.83 -12.40 7.74
N ASP A 37 4.16 -11.50 7.04
CA ASP A 37 3.13 -11.78 6.04
C ASP A 37 2.91 -10.57 5.10
N ALA A 38 1.98 -10.72 4.15
CA ALA A 38 1.62 -9.66 3.21
C ALA A 38 1.01 -8.41 3.88
N ARG A 39 0.42 -8.56 5.07
CA ARG A 39 -0.12 -7.42 5.81
C ARG A 39 1.02 -6.61 6.41
N ALA A 40 2.01 -7.26 7.02
CA ALA A 40 3.19 -6.61 7.57
C ALA A 40 3.90 -5.78 6.49
N ALA A 41 4.08 -6.33 5.29
CA ALA A 41 4.62 -5.60 4.15
C ALA A 41 3.77 -4.37 3.79
N ALA A 42 2.45 -4.53 3.67
CA ALA A 42 1.56 -3.41 3.34
C ALA A 42 1.59 -2.29 4.38
N GLU A 43 1.65 -2.63 5.68
CA GLU A 43 1.75 -1.65 6.77
C GLU A 43 3.11 -0.93 6.77
N ARG A 44 4.21 -1.67 6.57
CA ARG A 44 5.57 -1.13 6.46
C ARG A 44 5.68 -0.15 5.28
N GLU A 45 5.30 -0.59 4.08
CA GLU A 45 5.36 0.21 2.85
C GLU A 45 4.47 1.47 2.96
N THR A 46 3.27 1.34 3.54
CA THR A 46 2.40 2.51 3.78
C THR A 46 3.07 3.54 4.70
N LEU A 47 3.78 3.08 5.73
CA LEU A 47 4.53 3.96 6.61
C LEU A 47 5.71 4.62 5.87
N GLU A 48 6.46 3.87 5.06
CA GLU A 48 7.62 4.35 4.31
C GLU A 48 7.26 5.37 3.23
N GLU A 49 6.20 5.11 2.44
CA GLU A 49 5.84 5.93 1.29
C GLU A 49 5.08 7.21 1.67
N VAL A 50 4.18 7.14 2.66
CA VAL A 50 3.27 8.25 2.99
C VAL A 50 3.26 8.64 4.47
N GLY A 51 4.06 7.98 5.32
CA GLY A 51 4.16 8.31 6.75
C GLY A 51 2.91 7.95 7.56
N LEU A 52 2.02 7.11 7.03
CA LEU A 52 0.79 6.73 7.71
C LEU A 52 0.98 5.45 8.52
N ASP A 53 0.99 5.57 9.84
CA ASP A 53 1.05 4.42 10.76
C ASP A 53 -0.31 3.72 10.88
N LEU A 54 -0.35 2.46 10.44
CA LEU A 54 -1.53 1.59 10.47
C LEU A 54 -1.56 0.65 11.69
N SER A 55 -0.62 0.73 12.64
CA SER A 55 -0.56 -0.16 13.81
C SER A 55 -1.83 -0.13 14.67
N ALA A 56 -2.49 1.03 14.74
CA ALA A 56 -3.77 1.22 15.43
C ALA A 56 -4.99 1.09 14.52
N ALA A 57 -4.81 0.84 13.22
CA ALA A 57 -5.89 0.71 12.27
C ALA A 57 -6.63 -0.62 12.42
N ARG A 58 -7.93 -0.60 12.09
CA ARG A 58 -8.73 -1.81 12.05
C ARG A 58 -8.61 -2.47 10.68
N LEU A 59 -7.99 -3.65 10.64
CA LEU A 59 -8.04 -4.52 9.47
C LEU A 59 -9.49 -4.99 9.23
N LEU A 60 -10.02 -4.71 8.04
CA LEU A 60 -11.36 -5.18 7.65
C LEU A 60 -11.32 -6.57 6.99
N GLY A 61 -10.24 -6.89 6.29
CA GLY A 61 -10.02 -8.17 5.63
C GLY A 61 -8.97 -8.07 4.54
N ARG A 62 -8.60 -9.22 3.97
CA ARG A 62 -7.75 -9.35 2.79
C ARG A 62 -8.62 -9.81 1.61
N LEU A 63 -8.45 -9.18 0.45
CA LEU A 63 -9.08 -9.60 -0.80
C LEU A 63 -8.24 -10.69 -1.47
N ASP A 64 -8.86 -11.48 -2.35
CA ASP A 64 -8.17 -12.53 -3.11
C ASP A 64 -7.09 -11.93 -4.02
N ASP A 65 -5.98 -12.65 -4.17
CA ASP A 65 -4.94 -12.27 -5.11
C ASP A 65 -5.49 -12.38 -6.54
N ARG A 66 -5.25 -11.35 -7.35
CA ARG A 66 -5.43 -11.50 -8.79
C ARG A 66 -4.21 -12.23 -9.36
N ALA A 67 -4.46 -13.38 -9.98
CA ALA A 67 -3.48 -13.99 -10.86
C ALA A 67 -3.12 -12.98 -11.97
N ALA A 68 -1.82 -12.86 -12.25
CA ALA A 68 -1.29 -12.06 -13.36
C ALA A 68 -1.80 -12.56 -14.72
#